data_AF-A0A344UQM6-F1
#
_entry.id   AF-A0A344UQM6-F1
#
_cell.length_a   1.000
_cell.length_b   1.000
_cell.length_c   1.000
_cell.angle_alpha   90.00
_cell.angle_beta   90.00
_cell.angle_gamma   90.00
#
_symmetry.space_group_name_H-M   'P 1'
#
loop_
_entity.id
_entity.type
_entity.pdbx_description
1 polymer ?
#
loop_
_entity_poly.entity_id
_entity_poly.type
_entity_poly.pdbx_seq_one_letter_code
_entity_poly.pdbx_strand_id
1 'polypeptide(L)'
;MEAIGERVRQRIRHTRMTQAEVARQSELSESQLSKSLAGSRQFSAPELVRIAHALGVSLHWLATGEPDPMEIRIAARHDFDGFSRSYTARNSEGDQQTLQDIALLYRQAYR
;
A
#
# COMPACT_ATOMS: atom_id res chain seq x y z
N MET A 1 -0.24 6.11 20.96
CA MET A 1 0.09 5.22 19.82
C MET A 1 -1.22 4.75 19.24
N GLU A 2 -1.51 5.14 18.00
CA GLU A 2 -2.75 4.72 17.34
C GLU A 2 -2.73 3.20 17.12
N ALA A 3 -3.85 2.52 17.37
CA ALA A 3 -3.94 1.08 17.12
C ALA A 3 -3.99 0.78 15.62
N ILE A 4 -3.43 -0.36 15.20
CA ILE A 4 -3.44 -0.77 13.78
C ILE A 4 -4.85 -0.74 13.18
N GLY A 5 -5.87 -1.16 13.95
CA GLY A 5 -7.26 -1.14 13.50
C GLY A 5 -7.79 0.27 13.17
N GLU A 6 -7.33 1.31 13.87
CA GLU A 6 -7.73 2.69 13.58
C GLU A 6 -7.07 3.19 12.29
N ARG A 7 -5.79 2.90 12.07
CA ARG A 7 -5.12 3.21 10.79
C ARG A 7 -5.77 2.52 9.60
N VAL A 8 -6.16 1.25 9.75
CA VAL A 8 -6.92 0.53 8.71
C VAL A 8 -8.24 1.27 8.44
N ARG A 9 -9.00 1.63 9.48
CA ARG A 9 -10.27 2.36 9.34
C ARG A 9 -10.10 3.71 8.64
N GLN A 10 -9.10 4.50 9.03
CA GLN A 10 -8.81 5.78 8.40
C GLN A 10 -8.42 5.60 6.94
N ARG A 11 -7.53 4.64 6.63
CA ARG A 11 -7.11 4.39 5.25
C ARG A 11 -8.29 4.02 4.37
N ILE A 12 -9.20 3.16 4.85
CA ILE A 12 -10.46 2.82 4.13
C ILE A 12 -11.26 4.07 3.79
N ARG A 13 -11.39 5.04 4.70
CA ARG A 13 -12.11 6.30 4.43
C ARG A 13 -11.46 7.16 3.35
N HIS A 14 -10.16 7.02 3.15
CA HIS A 14 -9.41 7.73 2.11
C HIS A 14 -9.34 6.96 0.78
N THR A 15 -9.81 5.71 0.74
CA THR A 15 -9.99 4.98 -0.52
C THR A 15 -11.45 5.08 -0.98
N ARG A 16 -11.72 4.63 -2.21
CA ARG A 16 -13.10 4.46 -2.70
C ARG A 16 -13.70 3.11 -2.32
N MET A 17 -13.04 2.35 -1.44
CA MET A 17 -13.43 1.00 -1.09
C MET A 17 -14.30 0.99 0.16
N THR A 18 -15.27 0.09 0.18
CA THR A 18 -16.04 -0.27 1.35
C THR A 18 -15.26 -1.22 2.26
N GLN A 19 -15.65 -1.29 3.54
CA GLN A 19 -15.09 -2.27 4.46
C GLN A 19 -15.30 -3.73 3.99
N ALA A 20 -16.44 -4.00 3.33
CA ALA A 20 -16.74 -5.32 2.77
C ALA A 20 -15.78 -5.69 1.62
N GLU A 21 -15.47 -4.74 0.74
CA GLU A 21 -14.49 -4.95 -0.34
C GLU A 21 -13.09 -5.21 0.21
N VAL A 22 -12.67 -4.49 1.26
CA VAL A 22 -11.38 -4.72 1.90
C VAL A 22 -11.35 -6.07 2.59
N ALA A 23 -12.43 -6.48 3.26
CA ALA A 23 -12.53 -7.82 3.85
C ALA A 23 -12.35 -8.90 2.78
N ARG A 24 -13.09 -8.79 1.67
CA ARG A 24 -13.01 -9.71 0.53
C ARG A 24 -11.61 -9.78 -0.08
N GLN A 25 -10.98 -8.62 -0.35
CA GLN A 25 -9.63 -8.56 -0.91
C GLN A 25 -8.55 -9.06 0.06
N SER A 26 -8.82 -8.99 1.36
CA SER A 26 -7.90 -9.44 2.41
C SER A 26 -8.16 -10.87 2.88
N GLU A 27 -9.05 -11.61 2.20
CA GLU A 27 -9.48 -12.97 2.57
C GLU A 27 -10.00 -13.07 4.01
N LEU A 28 -10.72 -12.04 4.44
CA LEU A 28 -11.38 -11.96 5.74
C LEU A 28 -12.89 -11.97 5.53
N SER A 29 -13.62 -12.60 6.45
CA SER A 29 -15.05 -12.30 6.56
C SER A 29 -15.25 -10.88 7.09
N GLU A 30 -16.37 -10.26 6.71
CA GLU A 30 -16.73 -8.93 7.22
C GLU A 30 -16.78 -8.86 8.75
N SER A 31 -17.23 -9.96 9.39
CA SER A 31 -17.25 -10.07 10.85
C SER A 31 -15.85 -10.08 11.46
N GLN A 32 -14.91 -10.83 10.86
CA GLN A 32 -13.52 -10.85 11.32
C GLN A 32 -12.86 -9.47 11.19
N LEU A 33 -13.05 -8.81 10.04
CA LEU A 33 -12.51 -7.46 9.85
C LEU A 33 -13.15 -6.48 10.84
N SER A 34 -14.48 -6.49 10.99
CA SER A 34 -15.21 -5.61 11.91
C SER A 34 -14.74 -5.76 13.37
N LYS A 35 -14.63 -6.99 13.87
CA LYS A 35 -14.10 -7.27 15.21
C LYS A 35 -12.65 -6.79 15.37
N SER A 36 -11.84 -6.96 14.33
CA SER A 36 -10.44 -6.53 14.38
C SER A 36 -10.29 -5.02 14.39
N LEU A 37 -11.12 -4.30 13.61
CA LEU A 37 -11.20 -2.84 13.63
C LEU A 37 -11.77 -2.30 14.94
N ALA A 38 -12.66 -3.05 15.60
CA ALA A 38 -13.18 -2.72 16.93
C ALA A 38 -12.20 -3.07 18.07
N GLY A 39 -11.09 -3.74 17.77
CA GLY A 39 -10.08 -4.15 18.75
C GLY A 39 -10.43 -5.39 19.57
N SER A 40 -11.57 -6.04 19.32
CA SER A 40 -11.97 -7.28 20.01
C SER A 40 -11.31 -8.53 19.42
N ARG A 41 -10.59 -8.38 18.31
CA ARG A 41 -9.77 -9.42 17.67
C ARG A 41 -8.45 -8.80 17.22
N GLN A 42 -7.35 -9.52 17.38
CA GLN A 42 -6.07 -9.10 16.81
C GLN A 42 -5.94 -9.60 15.37
N PHE A 43 -5.31 -8.78 14.52
CA PHE A 43 -4.90 -9.23 13.19
C PHE A 43 -3.70 -10.17 13.31
N SER A 44 -3.70 -11.26 12.55
CA SER A 44 -2.49 -12.05 12.35
C SER A 44 -1.53 -11.35 11.37
N ALA A 45 -0.24 -11.68 11.41
CA ALA A 45 0.73 -11.10 10.48
C ALA A 45 0.35 -11.32 8.99
N PRO A 46 -0.10 -12.51 8.56
CA PRO A 46 -0.58 -12.70 7.18
C PRO A 46 -1.78 -11.83 6.82
N GLU A 47 -2.71 -11.61 7.76
CA GLU A 47 -3.86 -10.73 7.54
C GLU A 47 -3.42 -9.29 7.33
N LEU A 48 -2.46 -8.81 8.12
CA LEU A 48 -1.92 -7.46 7.97
C LEU A 48 -1.24 -7.27 6.61
N VAL A 49 -0.51 -8.28 6.11
CA VAL A 49 0.10 -8.24 4.77
C VAL A 49 -0.98 -8.11 3.69
N ARG A 50 -2.04 -8.93 3.75
CA ARG A 50 -3.12 -8.87 2.77
C ARG A 50 -3.89 -7.56 2.83
N ILE A 51 -4.15 -7.03 4.02
CA ILE A 51 -4.77 -5.71 4.21
C ILE A 51 -3.91 -4.60 3.65
N ALA A 52 -2.59 -4.61 3.93
CA ALA A 52 -1.67 -3.62 3.42
C ALA A 52 -1.66 -3.61 1.88
N HIS A 53 -1.63 -4.80 1.26
CA HIS A 53 -1.73 -4.94 -0.19
C HIS A 53 -3.08 -4.43 -0.74
N ALA A 54 -4.20 -4.83 -0.14
CA ALA A 54 -5.54 -4.39 -0.56
C ALA A 54 -5.72 -2.87 -0.47
N LEU A 55 -5.09 -2.22 0.51
CA LEU A 55 -5.17 -0.77 0.72
C LEU A 55 -4.07 0.03 0.01
N GLY A 56 -3.15 -0.64 -0.68
CA GLY A 56 -2.01 -0.02 -1.36
C GLY A 56 -1.12 0.78 -0.40
N VAL A 57 -0.80 0.21 0.77
CA VAL A 57 0.10 0.81 1.77
C VAL A 57 1.18 -0.19 2.17
N SER A 58 2.28 0.30 2.73
CA SER A 58 3.32 -0.60 3.28
C SER A 58 2.86 -1.23 4.59
N LEU A 59 3.34 -2.47 4.85
CA LEU A 59 3.14 -3.12 6.14
C LEU A 59 3.81 -2.32 7.27
N HIS A 60 4.97 -1.71 6.99
CA HIS A 60 5.67 -0.85 7.94
C HIS A 60 4.75 0.28 8.42
N TRP A 61 4.17 1.05 7.49
CA TRP A 61 3.23 2.12 7.82
C TRP A 61 2.02 1.61 8.58
N LEU A 62 1.49 0.45 8.18
CA LEU A 62 0.36 -0.14 8.88
C LEU A 62 0.70 -0.49 10.34
N ALA A 63 1.93 -0.96 10.60
CA ALA A 63 2.41 -1.35 11.92
C ALA A 63 2.82 -0.14 12.79
N THR A 64 3.53 0.83 12.24
CA THR A 64 4.19 1.91 12.98
C THR A 64 3.47 3.25 12.89
N GLY A 65 2.69 3.47 11.83
CA GLY A 65 2.15 4.77 11.44
C GLY A 65 3.13 5.66 10.68
N GLU A 66 4.39 5.24 10.56
CA GLU A 66 5.46 5.98 9.89
C GLU A 66 5.66 5.49 8.45
N PRO A 67 6.13 6.34 7.53
CA PRO A 67 6.55 5.89 6.21
C PRO A 67 7.62 4.80 6.30
N ASP A 68 7.59 3.83 5.39
CA ASP A 68 8.66 2.84 5.31
C ASP A 68 9.98 3.56 4.95
N PRO A 69 11.02 3.51 5.80
CA PRO A 69 12.28 4.21 5.53
C PRO A 69 12.97 3.69 4.26
N MET A 70 12.64 2.48 3.82
CA MET A 70 13.16 1.84 2.61
C MET A 70 12.18 1.91 1.44
N GLU A 71 11.08 2.66 1.56
CA GLU A 71 10.16 2.91 0.45
C GLU A 71 10.86 3.65 -0.68
N ILE A 72 10.80 3.07 -1.88
CA ILE A 72 11.38 3.70 -3.06
C ILE A 72 10.35 4.66 -3.64
N ARG A 73 10.70 5.95 -3.69
CA ARG A 73 9.87 7.00 -4.28
C ARG A 73 10.53 7.53 -5.55
N ILE A 74 9.77 7.50 -6.63
CA ILE A 74 10.26 7.87 -7.95
C ILE A 74 9.43 9.07 -8.42
N ALA A 75 10.11 10.18 -8.68
CA ALA A 75 9.49 11.37 -9.26
C ALA A 75 10.03 11.54 -10.69
N ALA A 76 9.14 11.41 -11.68
CA ALA A 76 9.48 11.57 -13.08
C ALA A 76 8.66 12.71 -13.70
N ARG A 77 9.26 13.47 -14.61
CA ARG A 77 8.53 14.44 -15.43
C ARG A 77 7.72 13.66 -16.47
N HIS A 78 6.41 13.83 -16.47
CA HIS A 78 5.53 13.28 -17.49
C HIS A 78 5.04 14.39 -18.42
N ASP A 79 4.86 14.05 -19.70
CA ASP A 79 4.11 14.87 -20.64
C ASP A 79 2.63 14.45 -20.54
N PHE A 80 1.73 15.43 -20.63
CA PHE A 80 0.30 15.18 -20.72
C PHE A 80 -0.13 15.10 -22.18
N ASP A 81 -0.67 13.96 -22.59
CA ASP A 81 -1.35 13.85 -23.88
C ASP A 81 -2.81 14.29 -23.73
N GLY A 82 -3.14 15.43 -24.33
CA GLY A 82 -4.48 16.02 -24.31
C GLY A 82 -5.55 15.19 -25.03
N PHE A 83 -5.17 14.32 -25.97
CA PHE A 83 -6.11 13.50 -26.72
C PHE A 83 -6.54 12.26 -25.93
N SER A 84 -5.58 11.50 -25.39
CA SER A 84 -5.86 10.32 -24.56
C SER A 84 -6.18 10.65 -23.10
N ARG A 85 -6.00 11.91 -22.67
CA ARG A 85 -6.05 12.35 -21.26
C ARG A 85 -5.15 11.51 -20.36
N SER A 86 -4.02 11.07 -20.90
CA SER A 86 -3.06 10.23 -20.19
C SER A 86 -1.78 11.00 -19.91
N TYR A 87 -1.12 10.62 -18.82
CA TYR A 87 0.22 11.08 -18.49
C TYR A 87 1.20 10.02 -18.95
N THR A 88 2.14 10.40 -19.80
CA THR A 88 3.21 9.50 -20.25
C THR A 88 4.56 10.10 -19.87
N ALA A 89 5.37 9.34 -19.15
CA ALA A 89 6.79 9.65 -19.04
C ALA A 89 7.45 9.20 -20.35
N ARG A 90 8.23 10.07 -21.00
CA ARG A 90 9.05 9.66 -22.14
C ARG A 90 9.91 8.46 -21.71
N ASN A 91 9.92 7.38 -22.49
CA ASN A 91 10.64 6.13 -22.21
C ASN A 91 10.27 5.37 -20.91
N SER A 92 9.01 5.43 -20.48
CA SER A 92 8.52 4.75 -19.25
C SER A 92 8.91 3.26 -19.13
N GLU A 93 8.90 2.49 -20.22
CA GLU A 93 9.30 1.07 -20.19
C GLU A 93 10.80 0.86 -19.92
N GLY A 94 11.67 1.69 -20.50
CA GLY A 94 13.12 1.59 -20.29
C GLY A 94 13.55 2.06 -18.90
N ASP A 95 12.91 3.11 -18.39
CA ASP A 95 13.15 3.62 -17.04
C ASP A 95 12.72 2.60 -15.99
N GLN A 96 11.61 1.88 -16.22
CA GLN A 96 11.08 0.91 -15.26
C GLN A 96 12.09 -0.18 -14.90
N GLN A 97 12.79 -0.76 -15.88
CA GLN A 97 13.80 -1.79 -15.62
C GLN A 97 14.98 -1.21 -14.82
N THR A 98 15.49 -0.04 -15.24
CA THR A 98 16.59 0.64 -14.55
C THR A 98 16.24 0.92 -13.08
N LEU A 99 15.01 1.38 -12.83
CA LEU A 99 14.51 1.67 -11.49
C LEU A 99 14.39 0.39 -10.64
N GLN A 100 13.95 -0.73 -11.23
CA GLN A 100 13.92 -2.03 -10.57
C GLN A 100 15.32 -2.53 -10.20
N ASP A 101 16.31 -2.32 -11.07
CA ASP A 101 17.69 -2.72 -10.84
C ASP A 101 18.33 -1.88 -9.73
N ILE A 102 18.15 -0.54 -9.77
CA ILE A 102 18.60 0.36 -8.69
C ILE A 102 17.95 -0.05 -7.36
N ALA A 103 16.65 -0.31 -7.37
CA ALA A 103 15.91 -0.77 -6.21
C ALA A 103 16.47 -2.07 -5.62
N LEU A 104 16.83 -3.02 -6.48
CA LEU A 104 17.42 -4.29 -6.09
C LEU A 104 18.80 -4.09 -5.44
N LEU A 105 19.67 -3.28 -6.07
CA LEU A 105 21.00 -2.98 -5.57
C LEU A 105 20.96 -2.32 -4.18
N TYR A 106 20.08 -1.33 -4.00
CA TYR A 106 19.91 -0.69 -2.68
C TYR A 106 19.48 -1.70 -1.61
N ARG A 107 18.52 -2.58 -1.90
CA ARG A 107 18.10 -3.62 -0.93
C ARG A 107 19.22 -4.62 -0.60
N GLN A 108 20.11 -4.90 -1.54
CA GLN A 108 21.24 -5.80 -1.31
C GLN A 108 22.37 -5.15 -0.51
N ALA A 109 22.61 -3.85 -0.71
CA ALA A 109 23.67 -3.11 -0.03
C ALA A 109 23.39 -2.85 1.46
N TYR A 110 22.12 -2.71 1.84
CA TYR A 110 21.70 -2.45 3.23
C TYR A 110 21.20 -3.71 3.95
N ARG A 111 21.72 -4.88 3.59
CA ARG A 111 21.43 -6.17 4.24
C ARG A 111 22.43 -6.53 5.32
#